data_AF-Q091V7-F1
#
_entry.id   AF-Q091V7-F1
#
_cell.length_a   1.000
_cell.length_b   1.000
_cell.length_c   1.000
_cell.angle_alpha   90.00
_cell.angle_beta   90.00
_cell.angle_gamma   90.00
#
_symmetry.space_group_name_H-M   'P 1'
#
loop_
_entity.id
_entity.type
_entity.pdbx_description
1 polymer ?
#
loop_
_entity_poly.entity_id
_entity_poly.type
_entity_poly.pdbx_seq_one_letter_code
_entity_poly.pdbx_strand_id
1 'polypeptide(L)'
;MANSFSEHWKSASPLRGPLVALSLLLWSTLAEATTVRIHYDVGYGNRITIRGSKAPLSWTTGLNASWSAGNIWTLSWANSVGDVEIKPLVNDSIWSTGANYRIKAGTTVELYPFFGPASGRLQYVSNVYSPQLGNSRTFAVYLPPSYSENPLKRYPVLYAHDGQNLFNAATAFGGVEWRMDETANALIGNGSMDEVIIVGVYNAEANRIYEYTPCCDSQYGGGGADLYERFLIDTVKPYVDQNFRTLTGKQNTALLGSSLGGLVSFYIGRRNPS
;
A
#
# COMPACT_ATOMS: atom_id res chain seq x y z
N MET A 1 -86.23 -20.87 62.76
CA MET A 1 -85.64 -19.61 63.23
C MET A 1 -84.64 -19.14 62.18
N ALA A 2 -84.84 -17.93 61.66
CA ALA A 2 -83.94 -16.98 60.97
C ALA A 2 -82.79 -17.51 60.08
N ASN A 3 -82.82 -17.22 58.76
CA ASN A 3 -82.07 -16.15 58.04
C ASN A 3 -80.63 -16.58 57.66
N SER A 4 -79.96 -16.23 56.55
CA SER A 4 -80.23 -15.55 55.25
C SER A 4 -78.86 -15.37 54.55
N PHE A 5 -78.86 -15.14 53.21
CA PHE A 5 -77.77 -14.63 52.33
C PHE A 5 -76.56 -15.55 52.00
N SER A 6 -75.82 -15.42 50.89
CA SER A 6 -76.06 -15.17 49.45
C SER A 6 -74.67 -15.27 48.75
N GLU A 7 -74.64 -15.85 47.54
CA GLU A 7 -73.66 -15.71 46.42
C GLU A 7 -72.15 -15.61 46.68
N HIS A 8 -71.34 -16.41 45.96
CA HIS A 8 -70.49 -15.88 44.88
C HIS A 8 -69.88 -16.97 43.98
N TRP A 9 -69.73 -16.57 42.72
CA TRP A 9 -69.33 -17.24 41.48
C TRP A 9 -67.94 -17.91 41.47
N LYS A 10 -67.79 -19.04 40.74
CA LYS A 10 -67.10 -19.12 39.42
C LYS A 10 -66.91 -20.57 38.94
N SER A 11 -67.35 -20.80 37.70
CA SER A 11 -67.04 -21.97 36.87
C SER A 11 -65.68 -21.85 36.19
N ALA A 12 -65.00 -22.97 35.92
CA ALA A 12 -64.54 -23.38 34.58
C ALA A 12 -63.61 -24.61 34.63
N SER A 13 -63.98 -25.63 33.86
CA SER A 13 -63.16 -26.80 33.46
C SER A 13 -62.39 -26.51 32.14
N PRO A 14 -61.74 -27.50 31.50
CA PRO A 14 -60.37 -27.97 31.70
C PRO A 14 -59.38 -27.45 30.62
N LEU A 15 -58.08 -27.50 30.94
CA LEU A 15 -56.98 -27.00 30.09
C LEU A 15 -56.63 -27.93 28.91
N ARG A 16 -56.53 -27.33 27.72
CA ARG A 16 -55.87 -27.87 26.51
C ARG A 16 -54.35 -27.78 26.66
N GLY A 17 -53.61 -28.79 26.18
CA GLY A 17 -52.16 -28.96 26.40
C GLY A 17 -51.24 -27.98 25.64
N PRO A 18 -49.90 -28.07 25.79
CA PRO A 18 -48.97 -27.30 25.00
C PRO A 18 -48.39 -28.10 23.83
N LEU A 19 -48.38 -27.44 22.68
CA LEU A 19 -47.64 -27.78 21.48
C LEU A 19 -46.13 -27.75 21.76
N VAL A 20 -45.42 -28.79 21.33
CA VAL A 20 -43.95 -28.78 21.30
C VAL A 20 -43.50 -27.86 20.18
N ALA A 21 -42.94 -26.70 20.54
CA ALA A 21 -42.33 -25.78 19.59
C ALA A 21 -40.97 -26.34 19.14
N LEU A 22 -40.87 -26.73 17.87
CA LEU A 22 -39.60 -27.08 17.24
C LEU A 22 -38.83 -25.77 16.99
N SER A 23 -37.85 -25.46 17.84
CA SER A 23 -36.92 -24.36 17.59
C SER A 23 -35.96 -24.76 16.46
N LEU A 24 -36.28 -24.36 15.23
CA LEU A 24 -35.29 -24.31 14.15
C LEU A 24 -34.28 -23.22 14.51
N LEU A 25 -33.12 -23.61 15.04
CA LEU A 25 -31.93 -22.76 14.99
C LEU A 25 -31.61 -22.58 13.50
N LEU A 26 -32.00 -21.43 12.94
CA LEU A 26 -31.41 -20.91 11.71
C LEU A 26 -29.95 -20.61 12.03
N TRP A 27 -29.07 -21.54 11.69
CA TRP A 27 -27.67 -21.20 11.50
C TRP A 27 -27.66 -20.27 10.29
N SER A 28 -27.65 -18.96 10.54
CA SER A 28 -27.30 -18.01 9.49
C SER A 28 -25.91 -18.42 9.03
N THR A 29 -25.82 -19.04 7.86
CA THR A 29 -24.55 -19.10 7.14
C THR A 29 -24.11 -17.65 7.06
N LEU A 30 -23.02 -17.29 7.77
CA LEU A 30 -22.35 -16.02 7.50
C LEU A 30 -22.11 -16.05 6.00
N ALA A 31 -22.83 -15.22 5.26
CA ALA A 31 -22.64 -15.14 3.82
C ALA A 31 -21.16 -14.84 3.63
N GLU A 32 -20.44 -15.75 2.98
CA GLU A 32 -19.03 -15.50 2.71
C GLU A 32 -18.97 -14.20 1.90
N ALA A 33 -18.28 -13.22 2.46
CA ALA A 33 -18.31 -11.85 1.98
C ALA A 33 -16.94 -11.44 1.49
N THR A 34 -16.95 -10.69 0.40
CA THR A 34 -15.79 -9.92 -0.06
C THR A 34 -15.89 -8.57 0.62
N THR A 35 -14.83 -8.15 1.29
CA THR A 35 -14.81 -6.96 2.14
C THR A 35 -13.67 -6.05 1.75
N VAL A 36 -13.96 -4.76 1.63
CA VAL A 36 -12.94 -3.72 1.51
C VAL A 36 -12.98 -2.82 2.72
N ARG A 37 -11.79 -2.50 3.23
CA ARG A 37 -11.59 -1.60 4.36
C ARG A 37 -10.69 -0.46 3.88
N ILE A 38 -11.27 0.71 3.71
CA ILE A 38 -10.59 1.89 3.22
C ILE A 38 -10.14 2.72 4.41
N HIS A 39 -8.84 2.91 4.53
CA HIS A 39 -8.21 3.77 5.55
C HIS A 39 -8.05 5.15 4.97
N TYR A 40 -8.93 6.07 5.36
CA TYR A 40 -8.86 7.44 4.88
C TYR A 40 -9.66 8.41 5.74
N ASP A 41 -9.03 9.52 6.15
CA ASP A 41 -9.72 10.61 6.83
C ASP A 41 -10.36 11.57 5.79
N VAL A 42 -11.66 11.43 5.58
CA VAL A 42 -12.41 12.33 4.69
C VAL A 42 -12.83 13.64 5.38
N GLY A 43 -12.56 13.80 6.67
CA GLY A 43 -13.04 14.94 7.46
C GLY A 43 -14.53 14.88 7.79
N TYR A 44 -14.94 15.74 8.72
CA TYR A 44 -16.30 15.77 9.25
C TYR A 44 -17.35 16.07 8.15
N GLY A 45 -18.46 15.32 8.19
CA GLY A 45 -19.59 15.50 7.27
C GLY A 45 -19.41 14.85 5.89
N ASN A 46 -18.24 14.28 5.60
CA ASN A 46 -17.98 13.58 4.35
C ASN A 46 -18.12 12.06 4.51
N ARG A 47 -18.23 11.37 3.38
CA ARG A 47 -18.30 9.90 3.34
C ARG A 47 -17.46 9.31 2.22
N ILE A 48 -17.04 8.07 2.42
CA ILE A 48 -16.52 7.24 1.33
C ILE A 48 -17.67 6.52 0.64
N THR A 49 -17.70 6.61 -0.69
CA THR A 49 -18.51 5.73 -1.54
C THR A 49 -17.61 4.87 -2.42
N ILE A 50 -18.13 3.73 -2.87
CA ILE A 50 -17.41 2.81 -3.73
C ILE A 50 -18.27 2.54 -4.97
N ARG A 51 -17.66 2.78 -6.13
CA ARG A 51 -18.18 2.39 -7.45
C ARG A 51 -17.44 1.15 -7.94
N GLY A 52 -18.04 0.36 -8.81
CA GLY A 52 -17.42 -0.86 -9.31
C GLY A 52 -18.13 -1.54 -10.46
N SER A 53 -17.52 -2.62 -10.95
CA SER A 53 -17.84 -3.22 -12.25
C SER A 53 -19.01 -4.21 -12.28
N LYS A 54 -19.49 -4.70 -11.14
CA LYS A 54 -20.57 -5.70 -11.07
C LYS A 54 -21.53 -5.42 -9.92
N ALA A 55 -22.82 -5.68 -10.15
CA ALA A 55 -23.86 -5.55 -9.14
C ALA A 55 -23.49 -6.34 -7.86
N PRO A 56 -23.71 -5.76 -6.65
CA PRO A 56 -24.46 -4.53 -6.39
C PRO A 56 -23.70 -3.22 -6.65
N LEU A 57 -22.41 -3.29 -7.01
CA LEU A 57 -21.61 -2.11 -7.37
C LEU A 57 -21.99 -1.60 -8.77
N SER A 58 -21.80 -0.31 -9.00
CA SER A 58 -22.06 0.35 -10.27
C SER A 58 -21.01 1.44 -10.54
N TRP A 59 -20.66 1.68 -11.80
CA TRP A 59 -19.81 2.81 -12.21
C TRP A 59 -20.57 4.14 -12.26
N THR A 60 -21.91 4.12 -12.20
CA THR A 60 -22.76 5.30 -12.28
C THR A 60 -23.18 5.82 -10.91
N THR A 61 -23.36 4.94 -9.93
CA THR A 61 -23.84 5.29 -8.58
C THR A 61 -23.04 4.53 -7.54
N GLY A 62 -22.42 5.25 -6.62
CA GLY A 62 -21.62 4.63 -5.56
C GLY A 62 -22.46 4.10 -4.41
N LEU A 63 -22.01 2.99 -3.81
CA LEU A 63 -22.53 2.49 -2.54
C LEU A 63 -21.79 3.16 -1.39
N ASN A 64 -22.53 3.55 -0.34
CA ASN A 64 -21.93 4.14 0.86
C ASN A 64 -21.18 3.06 1.65
N ALA A 65 -19.94 3.36 2.02
CA ALA A 65 -19.21 2.55 3.00
C ALA A 65 -19.61 2.97 4.43
N SER A 66 -19.59 2.02 5.36
CA SER A 66 -19.84 2.27 6.78
C SER A 66 -18.57 2.71 7.49
N TRP A 67 -18.62 3.86 8.16
CA TRP A 67 -17.50 4.37 8.95
C TRP A 67 -17.36 3.63 10.28
N SER A 68 -16.13 3.53 10.76
CA SER A 68 -15.77 3.06 12.09
C SER A 68 -14.56 3.84 12.62
N ALA A 69 -14.30 3.71 13.93
CA ALA A 69 -13.18 4.39 14.59
C ALA A 69 -11.85 4.13 13.88
N GLY A 70 -10.98 5.14 13.85
CA GLY A 70 -9.69 5.09 13.14
C GLY A 70 -9.80 5.40 11.64
N ASN A 71 -10.88 6.04 11.20
CA ASN A 71 -11.11 6.44 9.80
C ASN A 71 -11.14 5.25 8.83
N ILE A 72 -11.77 4.17 9.27
CA ILE A 72 -11.91 2.93 8.49
C ILE A 72 -13.33 2.86 7.93
N TRP A 73 -13.42 2.85 6.60
CA TRP A 73 -14.66 2.76 5.84
C TRP A 73 -14.81 1.36 5.25
N THR A 74 -15.86 0.65 5.66
CA THR A 74 -16.05 -0.76 5.30
C THR A 74 -17.24 -0.92 4.37
N LEU A 75 -17.06 -1.69 3.29
CA LEU A 75 -18.16 -2.18 2.44
C LEU A 75 -17.94 -3.67 2.17
N SER A 76 -19.03 -4.43 2.20
CA SER A 76 -19.02 -5.86 1.91
C SER A 76 -20.12 -6.23 0.93
N TRP A 77 -19.87 -7.27 0.14
CA TRP A 77 -20.84 -7.86 -0.79
C TRP A 77 -20.63 -9.38 -0.85
N ALA A 78 -21.59 -10.09 -1.44
CA ALA A 78 -21.55 -11.55 -1.53
C ALA A 78 -20.40 -12.03 -2.44
N ASN A 79 -19.73 -13.12 -2.04
CA ASN A 79 -18.68 -13.75 -2.86
C ASN A 79 -19.16 -14.20 -4.25
N SER A 80 -20.46 -14.48 -4.39
CA SER A 80 -21.08 -14.87 -5.67
C SER A 80 -20.98 -13.81 -6.76
N VAL A 81 -20.65 -12.56 -6.42
CA VAL A 81 -20.36 -11.49 -7.39
C VAL A 81 -19.07 -11.80 -8.20
N GLY A 82 -18.16 -12.60 -7.63
CA GLY A 82 -16.86 -12.89 -8.21
C GLY A 82 -15.90 -11.70 -8.12
N ASP A 83 -14.79 -11.79 -8.86
CA ASP A 83 -13.78 -10.73 -8.90
C ASP A 83 -14.36 -9.43 -9.48
N VAL A 84 -14.01 -8.29 -8.89
CA VAL A 84 -14.52 -6.97 -9.28
C VAL A 84 -13.39 -5.95 -9.40
N GLU A 85 -13.61 -4.95 -10.24
CA GLU A 85 -12.86 -3.70 -10.20
C GLU A 85 -13.69 -2.66 -9.46
N ILE A 86 -13.04 -1.93 -8.57
CA ILE A 86 -13.67 -0.88 -7.77
C ILE A 86 -12.85 0.41 -7.77
N LYS A 87 -13.51 1.50 -7.41
CA LYS A 87 -12.85 2.78 -7.18
C LYS A 87 -13.52 3.50 -6.01
N PRO A 88 -12.76 3.84 -4.96
CA PRO A 88 -13.22 4.72 -3.89
C PRO A 88 -13.42 6.17 -4.36
N LEU A 89 -14.45 6.81 -3.83
CA LEU A 89 -14.75 8.22 -4.03
C LEU A 89 -15.06 8.90 -2.69
N VAL A 90 -14.78 10.20 -2.59
CA VAL A 90 -15.35 11.06 -1.55
C VAL A 90 -16.68 11.62 -2.05
N ASN A 91 -17.74 11.43 -1.26
CA ASN A 91 -19.09 11.94 -1.49
C ASN A 91 -19.72 11.55 -2.84
N ASP A 92 -19.27 10.46 -3.45
CA ASP A 92 -19.65 10.00 -4.79
C ASP A 92 -19.34 10.96 -5.95
N SER A 93 -18.45 11.93 -5.71
CA SER A 93 -18.12 12.99 -6.68
C SER A 93 -16.62 13.11 -6.94
N ILE A 94 -15.78 12.89 -5.92
CA ILE A 94 -14.33 13.04 -6.03
C ILE A 94 -13.71 11.66 -6.13
N TRP A 95 -13.14 11.35 -7.29
CA TRP A 95 -12.49 10.07 -7.55
C TRP A 95 -11.13 10.02 -6.85
N SER A 96 -10.79 8.86 -6.28
CA SER A 96 -9.41 8.60 -5.88
C SER A 96 -8.49 8.62 -7.11
N THR A 97 -7.25 9.08 -6.93
CA THR A 97 -6.25 9.15 -8.00
C THR A 97 -5.70 7.74 -8.33
N GLY A 98 -5.15 7.56 -9.53
CA GLY A 98 -4.50 6.32 -9.97
C GLY A 98 -5.45 5.24 -10.52
N ALA A 99 -5.05 3.97 -10.42
CA ALA A 99 -5.76 2.84 -11.04
C ALA A 99 -7.06 2.46 -10.31
N ASN A 100 -7.91 1.68 -10.98
CA ASN A 100 -8.96 0.92 -10.30
C ASN A 100 -8.34 -0.20 -9.46
N TYR A 101 -8.96 -0.51 -8.32
CA TYR A 101 -8.54 -1.60 -7.45
C TYR A 101 -9.21 -2.90 -7.92
N ARG A 102 -8.42 -3.96 -8.12
CA ARG A 102 -8.92 -5.30 -8.43
C ARG A 102 -9.07 -6.11 -7.15
N ILE A 103 -10.29 -6.51 -6.84
CA ILE A 103 -10.62 -7.25 -5.62
C ILE A 103 -11.01 -8.67 -6.00
N LYS A 104 -10.30 -9.64 -5.42
CA LYS A 104 -10.63 -11.06 -5.57
C LYS A 104 -11.80 -11.44 -4.67
N ALA A 105 -12.71 -12.27 -5.19
CA ALA A 105 -13.82 -12.78 -4.39
C ALA A 105 -13.33 -13.50 -3.12
N GLY A 106 -14.06 -13.33 -2.02
CA GLY A 106 -13.76 -13.96 -0.72
C GLY A 106 -12.59 -13.34 0.04
N THR A 107 -12.04 -12.23 -0.42
CA THR A 107 -10.94 -11.55 0.27
C THR A 107 -11.43 -10.39 1.15
N THR A 108 -10.71 -10.16 2.25
CA THR A 108 -10.74 -8.87 2.94
C THR A 108 -9.47 -8.11 2.57
N VAL A 109 -9.61 -6.92 1.99
CA VAL A 109 -8.48 -6.09 1.58
C VAL A 109 -8.48 -4.74 2.28
N GLU A 110 -7.28 -4.31 2.69
CA GLU A 110 -7.03 -2.99 3.26
C GLU A 110 -6.57 -2.06 2.13
N LEU A 111 -7.28 -0.95 1.94
CA LEU A 111 -7.02 0.01 0.86
C LEU A 111 -6.63 1.36 1.43
N TYR A 112 -5.67 2.01 0.77
CA TYR A 112 -5.13 3.32 1.14
C TYR A 112 -5.15 4.24 -0.08
N PRO A 113 -6.35 4.69 -0.51
CA PRO A 113 -6.50 5.59 -1.65
C PRO A 113 -5.99 6.99 -1.30
N PHE A 114 -5.71 7.79 -2.32
CA PHE A 114 -5.44 9.21 -2.16
C PHE A 114 -6.25 9.98 -3.19
N PHE A 115 -6.51 11.24 -2.91
CA PHE A 115 -7.41 12.11 -3.68
C PHE A 115 -6.70 13.41 -4.10
N GLY A 116 -5.49 13.65 -3.59
CA GLY A 116 -4.63 14.75 -4.04
C GLY A 116 -4.03 14.56 -5.44
N PRO A 117 -3.32 15.58 -5.93
CA PRO A 117 -2.59 15.49 -7.19
C PRO A 117 -1.51 14.41 -7.11
N ALA A 118 -1.24 13.75 -8.24
CA ALA A 118 -0.17 12.76 -8.36
C ALA A 118 1.22 13.42 -8.42
N SER A 119 1.60 14.11 -7.36
CA SER A 119 2.90 14.77 -7.23
C SER A 119 3.61 14.29 -5.97
N GLY A 120 4.68 13.53 -6.16
CA GLY A 120 5.57 13.09 -5.10
C GLY A 120 6.48 14.21 -4.59
N ARG A 121 7.29 13.89 -3.58
CA ARG A 121 8.21 14.83 -2.93
C ARG A 121 9.60 14.26 -2.85
N LEU A 122 10.60 15.10 -3.10
CA LEU A 122 12.00 14.75 -2.90
C LEU A 122 12.48 15.13 -1.50
N GLN A 123 13.26 14.26 -0.90
CA GLN A 123 13.99 14.47 0.34
C GLN A 123 15.43 14.00 0.17
N TYR A 124 16.39 14.81 0.57
CA TYR A 124 17.81 14.44 0.53
C TYR A 124 18.30 14.08 1.92
N VAL A 125 19.00 12.96 2.02
CA VAL A 125 19.68 12.50 3.23
C VAL A 125 21.17 12.50 2.96
N SER A 126 21.90 13.45 3.55
CA SER A 126 23.33 13.62 3.34
C SER A 126 24.15 12.92 4.42
N ASN A 127 25.42 12.61 4.11
CA ASN A 127 26.42 12.12 5.05
C ASN A 127 26.07 10.78 5.74
N VAL A 128 25.36 9.88 5.06
CA VAL A 128 25.14 8.52 5.57
C VAL A 128 26.44 7.74 5.48
N TYR A 129 27.04 7.44 6.63
CA TYR A 129 28.31 6.73 6.71
C TYR A 129 28.14 5.24 6.36
N SER A 130 29.07 4.73 5.55
CA SER A 130 29.22 3.33 5.15
C SER A 130 30.41 2.71 5.89
N PRO A 131 30.17 1.87 6.92
CA PRO A 131 31.23 1.09 7.54
C PRO A 131 31.92 0.14 6.56
N GLN A 132 31.20 -0.36 5.56
CA GLN A 132 31.69 -1.34 4.60
C GLN A 132 32.67 -0.74 3.58
N LEU A 133 32.46 0.53 3.22
CA LEU A 133 33.25 1.23 2.20
C LEU A 133 34.14 2.33 2.78
N GLY A 134 34.03 2.62 4.08
CA GLY A 134 34.82 3.65 4.76
C GLY A 134 34.55 5.08 4.26
N ASN A 135 33.36 5.34 3.71
CA ASN A 135 32.99 6.63 3.12
C ASN A 135 31.54 7.01 3.46
N SER A 136 31.10 8.20 3.06
CA SER A 136 29.73 8.65 3.26
C SER A 136 29.00 8.85 1.95
N ARG A 137 27.67 8.75 1.98
CA ARG A 137 26.79 8.89 0.82
C ARG A 137 25.63 9.85 1.07
N THR A 138 25.16 10.43 -0.02
CA THR A 138 23.88 11.12 -0.10
C THR A 138 22.85 10.20 -0.73
N PHE A 139 21.64 10.17 -0.16
CA PHE A 139 20.48 9.53 -0.75
C PHE A 139 19.50 10.60 -1.21
N ALA A 140 19.04 10.51 -2.46
CA ALA A 140 17.88 11.25 -2.92
C ALA A 140 16.65 10.34 -2.81
N VAL A 141 15.67 10.70 -2.00
CA VAL A 141 14.50 9.89 -1.69
C VAL A 141 13.27 10.55 -2.27
N TYR A 142 12.62 9.88 -3.23
CA TYR A 142 11.30 10.23 -3.72
C TYR A 142 10.24 9.56 -2.84
N LEU A 143 9.35 10.37 -2.28
CA LEU A 143 8.17 9.94 -1.54
C LEU A 143 6.95 10.05 -2.46
N PRO A 144 6.14 9.00 -2.60
CA PRO A 144 5.02 8.99 -3.53
C PRO A 144 3.90 9.96 -3.10
N PRO A 145 2.98 10.33 -4.02
CA PRO A 145 1.98 11.37 -3.78
C PRO A 145 1.17 11.19 -2.50
N SER A 146 0.75 9.96 -2.20
CA SER A 146 -0.06 9.67 -1.03
C SER A 146 0.70 9.65 0.29
N TYR A 147 2.03 9.77 0.29
CA TYR A 147 2.85 9.55 1.49
C TYR A 147 2.42 10.44 2.66
N SER A 148 2.12 11.72 2.41
CA SER A 148 1.68 12.65 3.47
C SER A 148 0.20 12.51 3.81
N GLU A 149 -0.61 12.09 2.83
CA GLU A 149 -2.07 11.97 2.94
C GLU A 149 -2.48 10.71 3.71
N ASN A 150 -1.72 9.62 3.55
CA ASN A 150 -1.97 8.33 4.18
C ASN A 150 -0.88 7.98 5.21
N PRO A 151 -1.05 8.35 6.49
CA PRO A 151 -0.05 8.08 7.53
C PRO A 151 0.09 6.58 7.85
N LEU A 152 -0.90 5.76 7.50
CA LEU A 152 -0.90 4.32 7.76
C LEU A 152 -0.35 3.49 6.59
N LYS A 153 -0.27 4.06 5.38
CA LYS A 153 0.19 3.32 4.19
C LYS A 153 1.70 3.10 4.27
N ARG A 154 2.11 1.89 3.88
CA ARG A 154 3.51 1.50 3.66
C ARG A 154 3.73 1.20 2.20
N TYR A 155 4.96 1.41 1.74
CA TYR A 155 5.28 1.40 0.31
C TYR A 155 6.41 0.42 -0.02
N PRO A 156 6.35 -0.26 -1.18
CA PRO A 156 7.53 -0.89 -1.76
C PRO A 156 8.63 0.14 -2.04
N VAL A 157 9.87 -0.33 -2.10
CA VAL A 157 11.06 0.50 -2.28
C VAL A 157 11.85 0.05 -3.51
N LEU A 158 12.09 1.00 -4.41
CA LEU A 158 13.00 0.86 -5.53
C LEU A 158 14.32 1.55 -5.19
N TYR A 159 15.39 0.78 -5.01
CA TYR A 159 16.74 1.32 -4.84
C TYR A 159 17.37 1.51 -6.21
N ALA A 160 17.72 2.74 -6.55
CA ALA A 160 18.31 3.10 -7.81
C ALA A 160 19.75 3.60 -7.61
N HIS A 161 20.68 3.11 -8.42
CA HIS A 161 22.08 3.51 -8.41
C HIS A 161 22.28 4.84 -9.13
N ASP A 162 23.39 5.51 -8.82
CA ASP A 162 23.74 6.81 -9.42
C ASP A 162 22.74 7.92 -9.08
N GLY A 163 22.32 7.97 -7.81
CA GLY A 163 21.26 8.85 -7.27
C GLY A 163 21.33 10.32 -7.71
N GLN A 164 22.51 10.85 -8.02
CA GLN A 164 22.68 12.21 -8.52
C GLN A 164 22.04 12.47 -9.88
N ASN A 165 21.79 11.42 -10.66
CA ASN A 165 21.27 11.52 -12.03
C ASN A 165 19.74 11.43 -12.08
N LEU A 166 19.06 11.12 -10.98
CA LEU A 166 17.69 10.62 -11.03
C LEU A 166 16.64 11.74 -11.14
N PHE A 167 16.85 12.83 -10.39
CA PHE A 167 15.79 13.81 -10.09
C PHE A 167 16.22 15.28 -10.20
N ASN A 168 17.50 15.56 -10.51
CA ASN A 168 17.93 16.93 -10.74
C ASN A 168 19.01 17.02 -11.81
N ALA A 169 18.71 17.71 -12.92
CA ALA A 169 19.65 17.97 -14.00
C ALA A 169 20.95 18.66 -13.54
N ALA A 170 20.89 19.50 -12.50
CA ALA A 170 22.07 20.20 -11.97
C ALA A 170 23.08 19.26 -11.27
N THR A 171 22.64 18.12 -10.75
CA THR A 171 23.52 17.11 -10.15
C THR A 171 23.82 15.96 -11.11
N ALA A 172 23.12 15.89 -12.23
CA ALA A 172 23.23 14.80 -13.18
C ALA A 172 24.51 14.91 -14.04
N PHE A 173 25.08 13.75 -14.35
CA PHE A 173 26.16 13.63 -15.30
C PHE A 173 25.75 14.20 -16.66
N GLY A 174 26.54 15.12 -17.20
CA GLY A 174 26.26 15.79 -18.47
C GLY A 174 25.07 16.76 -18.44
N GLY A 175 24.55 17.10 -17.26
CA GLY A 175 23.45 18.06 -17.12
C GLY A 175 22.08 17.51 -17.53
N VAL A 176 21.95 16.18 -17.69
CA VAL A 176 20.72 15.51 -18.13
C VAL A 176 20.33 14.45 -17.12
N GLU A 177 19.22 14.69 -16.43
CA GLU A 177 18.66 13.75 -15.47
C GLU A 177 17.80 12.65 -16.13
N TRP A 178 17.45 11.64 -15.35
CA TRP A 178 16.62 10.51 -15.78
C TRP A 178 15.12 10.75 -15.61
N ARG A 179 14.74 11.80 -14.88
CA ARG A 179 13.34 12.24 -14.71
C ARG A 179 12.47 11.18 -14.04
N MET A 180 13.04 10.49 -13.05
CA MET A 180 12.37 9.36 -12.40
C MET A 180 11.14 9.82 -11.60
N ASP A 181 11.18 11.00 -10.99
CA ASP A 181 10.05 11.55 -10.23
C ASP A 181 8.92 12.01 -11.14
N GLU A 182 9.18 12.68 -12.27
CA GLU A 182 8.09 13.04 -13.18
C GLU A 182 7.49 11.81 -13.87
N THR A 183 8.33 10.83 -14.21
CA THR A 183 7.86 9.55 -14.76
C THR A 183 6.99 8.81 -13.75
N ALA A 184 7.43 8.70 -12.49
CA ALA A 184 6.65 8.08 -11.42
C ALA A 184 5.32 8.82 -11.20
N ASN A 185 5.35 10.16 -11.11
CA ASN A 185 4.15 11.00 -10.97
C ASN A 185 3.14 10.74 -12.10
N ALA A 186 3.59 10.71 -13.35
CA ALA A 186 2.74 10.47 -14.50
C ALA A 186 2.12 9.06 -14.50
N LEU A 187 2.93 8.03 -14.25
CA LEU A 187 2.48 6.64 -14.23
C LEU A 187 1.57 6.32 -13.04
N ILE A 188 1.83 6.90 -11.87
CA ILE A 188 0.97 6.78 -10.69
C ILE A 188 -0.35 7.52 -10.97
N GLY A 189 -0.29 8.75 -11.48
CA GLY A 189 -1.46 9.58 -11.74
C GLY A 189 -2.43 8.97 -12.75
N ASN A 190 -1.90 8.37 -13.82
CA ASN A 190 -2.71 7.71 -14.84
C ASN A 190 -3.08 6.25 -14.50
N GLY A 191 -2.59 5.73 -13.38
CA GLY A 191 -2.90 4.36 -12.92
C GLY A 191 -2.14 3.25 -13.65
N SER A 192 -1.02 3.54 -14.31
CA SER A 192 -0.16 2.51 -14.95
C SER A 192 0.86 1.90 -13.98
N MET A 193 1.03 2.48 -12.80
CA MET A 193 2.00 2.03 -11.79
C MET A 193 1.46 2.24 -10.37
N ASP A 194 1.80 1.30 -9.48
CA ASP A 194 1.57 1.43 -8.03
C ASP A 194 2.59 2.39 -7.39
N GLU A 195 2.21 3.05 -6.30
CA GLU A 195 3.10 3.95 -5.59
C GLU A 195 4.31 3.23 -4.96
N VAL A 196 5.51 3.74 -5.23
CA VAL A 196 6.78 3.27 -4.66
C VAL A 196 7.54 4.42 -4.00
N ILE A 197 8.37 4.11 -3.01
CA ILE A 197 9.47 4.99 -2.61
C ILE A 197 10.65 4.70 -3.54
N ILE A 198 11.29 5.73 -4.08
CA ILE A 198 12.52 5.57 -4.88
C ILE A 198 13.69 6.12 -4.08
N VAL A 199 14.70 5.30 -3.83
CA VAL A 199 15.93 5.67 -3.11
C VAL A 199 17.08 5.68 -4.09
N GLY A 200 17.47 6.88 -4.52
CA GLY A 200 18.66 7.13 -5.31
C GLY A 200 19.92 7.19 -4.45
N VAL A 201 20.76 6.16 -4.54
CA VAL A 201 22.05 6.13 -3.83
C VAL A 201 23.11 6.79 -4.72
N TYR A 202 23.63 7.94 -4.28
CA TYR A 202 24.71 8.63 -5.02
C TYR A 202 25.90 7.68 -5.16
N ASN A 203 26.56 7.70 -6.32
CA ASN A 203 27.79 6.93 -6.47
C ASN A 203 28.97 7.58 -5.74
N ALA A 204 30.09 6.87 -5.78
CA ALA A 204 31.34 7.24 -5.13
C ALA A 204 32.28 8.07 -6.01
N GLU A 205 31.76 8.71 -7.06
CA GLU A 205 32.54 9.43 -8.07
C GLU A 205 33.70 8.59 -8.62
N ALA A 206 34.95 8.91 -8.27
CA ALA A 206 36.15 8.19 -8.71
C ALA A 206 36.12 6.70 -8.34
N ASN A 207 35.47 6.33 -7.22
CA ASN A 207 35.35 4.94 -6.78
C ASN A 207 34.15 4.20 -7.39
N ARG A 208 33.36 4.85 -8.26
CA ARG A 208 32.17 4.24 -8.88
C ARG A 208 32.49 2.93 -9.60
N ILE A 209 33.58 2.89 -10.37
CA ILE A 209 33.98 1.68 -11.11
C ILE A 209 34.32 0.56 -10.12
N TYR A 210 35.13 0.86 -9.10
CA TYR A 210 35.48 -0.09 -8.06
C TYR A 210 34.23 -0.68 -7.38
N GLU A 211 33.30 0.17 -6.94
CA GLU A 211 32.11 -0.25 -6.20
C GLU A 211 31.07 -0.99 -7.06
N TYR A 212 30.98 -0.72 -8.37
CA TYR A 212 29.93 -1.30 -9.22
C TYR A 212 30.39 -2.52 -10.04
N THR A 213 31.65 -2.93 -9.92
CA THR A 213 32.19 -4.08 -10.68
C THR A 213 32.64 -5.21 -9.75
N PRO A 214 32.25 -6.46 -10.03
CA PRO A 214 32.53 -7.58 -9.13
C PRO A 214 33.95 -8.15 -9.25
N CYS A 215 34.62 -7.93 -10.37
CA CYS A 215 35.96 -8.47 -10.62
C CYS A 215 36.84 -7.41 -11.28
N CYS A 216 38.16 -7.61 -11.16
CA CYS A 216 39.19 -6.71 -11.63
C CYS A 216 39.27 -6.71 -13.17
N ASP A 217 38.82 -5.63 -13.78
CA ASP A 217 39.18 -5.30 -15.15
C ASP A 217 40.65 -4.83 -15.19
N SER A 218 41.41 -5.30 -16.18
CA SER A 218 42.85 -4.98 -16.30
C SER A 218 43.14 -3.50 -16.59
N GLN A 219 42.18 -2.79 -17.18
CA GLN A 219 42.30 -1.37 -17.56
C GLN A 219 41.65 -0.46 -16.52
N TYR A 220 40.51 -0.85 -15.97
CA TYR A 220 39.67 -0.01 -15.13
C TYR A 220 39.66 -0.40 -13.64
N GLY A 221 40.29 -1.52 -13.28
CA GLY A 221 40.24 -2.06 -11.92
C GLY A 221 38.87 -2.67 -11.60
N GLY A 222 38.47 -2.65 -10.32
CA GLY A 222 37.20 -3.23 -9.88
C GLY A 222 37.31 -4.07 -8.62
N GLY A 223 36.27 -4.83 -8.32
CA GLY A 223 36.26 -5.83 -7.24
C GLY A 223 35.60 -5.38 -5.94
N GLY A 224 35.03 -4.18 -5.91
CA GLY A 224 34.36 -3.63 -4.73
C GLY A 224 32.87 -3.97 -4.61
N ALA A 225 32.27 -4.67 -5.58
CA ALA A 225 30.82 -4.92 -5.60
C ALA A 225 30.30 -5.67 -4.37
N ASP A 226 31.08 -6.56 -3.77
CA ASP A 226 30.68 -7.26 -2.53
C ASP A 226 30.58 -6.28 -1.35
N LEU A 227 31.48 -5.31 -1.24
CA LEU A 227 31.39 -4.28 -0.20
C LEU A 227 30.23 -3.32 -0.45
N TYR A 228 29.97 -2.98 -1.72
CA TYR A 228 28.82 -2.16 -2.10
C TYR A 228 27.49 -2.87 -1.85
N GLU A 229 27.40 -4.17 -2.14
CA GLU A 229 26.28 -5.04 -1.77
C GLU A 229 26.01 -4.99 -0.27
N ARG A 230 27.06 -5.21 0.55
CA ARG A 230 26.93 -5.12 2.01
C ARG A 230 26.54 -3.72 2.48
N PHE A 231 27.05 -2.67 1.86
CA PHE A 231 26.60 -1.31 2.15
C PHE A 231 25.10 -1.13 1.90
N LEU A 232 24.57 -1.61 0.77
CA LEU A 232 23.15 -1.52 0.49
C LEU A 232 22.30 -2.33 1.48
N ILE A 233 22.70 -3.55 1.78
CA ILE A 233 21.93 -4.49 2.62
C ILE A 233 22.01 -4.14 4.10
N ASP A 234 23.19 -3.79 4.60
CA ASP A 234 23.45 -3.62 6.04
C ASP A 234 23.32 -2.17 6.51
N THR A 235 23.44 -1.20 5.60
CA THR A 235 23.46 0.23 5.95
C THR A 235 22.30 0.97 5.30
N VAL A 236 22.18 0.96 3.97
CA VAL A 236 21.16 1.75 3.27
C VAL A 236 19.75 1.24 3.58
N LYS A 237 19.49 -0.05 3.35
CA LYS A 237 18.14 -0.61 3.56
C LYS A 237 17.66 -0.48 5.00
N PRO A 238 18.46 -0.79 6.04
CA PRO A 238 18.03 -0.59 7.43
C PRO A 238 17.79 0.88 7.78
N TYR A 239 18.61 1.80 7.27
CA TYR A 239 18.36 3.24 7.43
C TYR A 239 17.01 3.63 6.83
N VAL A 240 16.74 3.20 5.60
CA VAL A 240 15.49 3.53 4.90
C VAL A 240 14.27 2.92 5.61
N ASP A 241 14.35 1.66 6.03
CA ASP A 241 13.26 0.97 6.73
C ASP A 241 12.94 1.56 8.10
N GLN A 242 13.94 2.16 8.78
CA GLN A 242 13.75 2.83 10.07
C GLN A 242 13.16 4.24 9.94
N ASN A 243 13.49 4.95 8.87
CA ASN A 243 13.14 6.37 8.71
C ASN A 243 11.94 6.61 7.79
N PHE A 244 11.54 5.63 6.98
CA PHE A 244 10.42 5.73 6.04
C PHE A 244 9.42 4.59 6.22
N ARG A 245 8.18 4.80 5.77
CA ARG A 245 7.11 3.79 5.84
C ARG A 245 7.24 2.76 4.72
N THR A 246 8.19 1.84 4.88
CA THR A 246 8.45 0.80 3.88
C THR A 246 7.71 -0.51 4.16
N LEU A 247 7.48 -1.27 3.10
CA LEU A 247 7.23 -2.71 3.13
C LEU A 247 8.58 -3.42 2.98
N THR A 248 9.08 -4.00 4.07
CA THR A 248 10.50 -4.43 4.18
C THR A 248 10.83 -5.75 3.47
N GLY A 249 9.81 -6.49 3.04
CA GLY A 249 9.94 -7.80 2.39
C GLY A 249 10.51 -7.71 0.97
N LYS A 250 11.20 -8.78 0.55
CA LYS A 250 11.87 -8.88 -0.76
C LYS A 250 10.95 -8.61 -1.96
N GLN A 251 9.70 -9.04 -1.89
CA GLN A 251 8.70 -8.86 -2.95
C GLN A 251 8.32 -7.39 -3.15
N ASN A 252 8.70 -6.54 -2.19
CA ASN A 252 8.48 -5.10 -2.20
C ASN A 252 9.79 -4.33 -2.35
N THR A 253 10.89 -5.00 -2.69
CA THR A 253 12.23 -4.40 -2.83
C THR A 253 12.75 -4.68 -4.24
N ALA A 254 13.18 -3.65 -4.95
CA ALA A 254 13.76 -3.77 -6.27
C ALA A 254 15.06 -2.96 -6.39
N LEU A 255 15.92 -3.36 -7.33
CA LEU A 255 17.14 -2.65 -7.72
C LEU A 255 17.03 -2.15 -9.15
N LEU A 256 17.57 -0.96 -9.42
CA LEU A 256 17.63 -0.37 -10.75
C LEU A 256 18.95 0.37 -10.98
N GLY A 257 19.48 0.26 -12.19
CA GLY A 257 20.62 1.06 -12.62
C GLY A 257 20.88 0.95 -14.12
N SER A 258 21.68 1.87 -14.63
CA SER A 258 22.11 1.92 -16.02
C SER A 258 23.61 1.67 -16.13
N SER A 259 24.06 1.03 -17.22
CA SER A 259 25.48 0.69 -17.44
C SER A 259 26.08 -0.07 -16.25
N LEU A 260 27.13 0.44 -15.58
CA LEU A 260 27.68 -0.17 -14.37
C LEU A 260 26.65 -0.30 -13.24
N GLY A 261 25.69 0.62 -13.14
CA GLY A 261 24.56 0.49 -12.22
C GLY A 261 23.70 -0.74 -12.54
N GLY A 262 23.49 -1.03 -13.82
CA GLY A 262 22.76 -2.23 -14.26
C GLY A 262 23.55 -3.51 -13.99
N LEU A 263 24.87 -3.48 -14.18
CA LEU A 263 25.77 -4.58 -13.84
C LEU A 263 25.68 -4.93 -12.34
N VAL A 264 25.82 -3.93 -11.45
CA VAL A 264 25.80 -4.17 -10.01
C VAL A 264 24.39 -4.57 -9.52
N SER A 265 23.33 -4.00 -10.09
CA SER A 265 21.95 -4.45 -9.83
C SER A 265 21.77 -5.94 -10.14
N PHE A 266 22.23 -6.39 -11.33
CA PHE A 266 22.16 -7.79 -11.72
C PHE A 266 23.01 -8.69 -10.81
N TYR A 267 24.23 -8.24 -10.48
CA TYR A 267 25.14 -8.95 -9.60
C TYR A 267 24.52 -9.20 -8.21
N ILE A 268 23.99 -8.15 -7.58
CA ILE A 268 23.35 -8.23 -6.25
C ILE A 268 22.07 -9.07 -6.32
N GLY A 269 21.22 -8.83 -7.32
CA GLY A 269 19.97 -9.58 -7.49
C GLY A 269 20.19 -11.09 -7.65
N ARG A 270 21.23 -11.48 -8.39
CA ARG A 270 21.62 -12.89 -8.54
C ARG A 270 22.09 -13.51 -7.21
N ARG A 271 22.82 -12.75 -6.39
CA ARG A 271 23.38 -13.23 -5.12
C ARG A 271 22.37 -13.29 -3.98
N ASN A 272 21.29 -12.52 -4.09
CA ASN A 272 20.22 -12.46 -3.10
C ASN A 272 18.85 -12.81 -3.72
N PRO A 273 18.67 -14.06 -4.22
CA PRO A 273 17.46 -14.46 -4.93
C PRO A 273 16.23 -14.64 -4.03
N SER A 274 16.40 -14.59 -2.71
CA SER A 274 15.41 -15.06 -1.73
C SER A 274 15.30 -14.20 -0.50
#